data_AF-X1FT25-F1
#
_entry.id   AF-X1FT25-F1
#
_cell.length_a   1.000
_cell.length_b   1.000
_cell.length_c   1.000
_cell.angle_alpha   90.00
_cell.angle_beta   90.00
_cell.angle_gamma   90.00
#
_symmetry.space_group_name_H-M   'P 1'
#
loop_
_entity.id
_entity.type
_entity.pdbx_description
1 polymer ?
#
loop_
_entity_poly.entity_id
_entity_poly.type
_entity_poly.pdbx_seq_one_letter_code
_entity_poly.pdbx_strand_id
1 'polypeptide(L)' 'MAIPERCDRVSALLDRLKRYDAIVRGDNFGDEAMSELKSNAKGIVDEAKDELVEIKAEVDNW' A
#
# COMPACT_ATOMS: atom_id res chain seq x y z
N MET A 1 16.28 3.14 7.96
CA MET A 1 14.98 3.62 8.45
C MET A 1 14.67 2.79 9.67
N ALA A 2 14.42 3.42 10.81
CA ALA A 2 14.10 2.71 12.05
C ALA A 2 12.68 2.13 11.98
N ILE A 3 12.37 1.13 12.81
CA ILE A 3 11.04 0.51 12.85
C ILE A 3 9.88 1.51 12.92
N PRO A 4 9.90 2.56 13.78
CA PRO A 4 8.79 3.52 13.84
C PRO A 4 8.54 4.24 12.50
N GLU A 5 9.59 4.65 11.81
CA GLU A 5 9.50 5.33 10.52
C GLU A 5 8.94 4.40 9.43
N ARG A 6 9.31 3.11 9.46
CA ARG A 6 8.75 2.11 8.54
C ARG A 6 7.27 1.86 8.83
N CYS A 7 6.87 1.80 10.10
CA CYS A 7 5.46 1.68 10.51
C CYS A 7 4.63 2.88 10.03
N ASP A 8 5.17 4.10 10.13
CA ASP A 8 4.52 5.32 9.62
C ASP A 8 4.36 5.25 8.08
N ARG A 9 5.39 4.76 7.38
CA ARG A 9 5.31 4.56 5.92
C ARG A 9 4.27 3.52 5.52
N VAL A 10 4.21 2.37 6.20
CA VAL A 10 3.17 1.35 5.97
C VAL A 10 1.79 1.94 6.19
N SER A 11 1.59 2.69 7.28
CA SER A 11 0.32 3.36 7.57
C SER A 11 -0.10 4.31 6.44
N ALA A 12 0.83 5.13 5.95
CA ALA A 12 0.57 6.05 4.84
C ALA A 12 0.21 5.33 3.53
N LEU A 13 0.89 4.21 3.21
CA LEU A 13 0.59 3.39 2.04
C LEU A 13 -0.80 2.78 2.12
N LEU A 14 -1.18 2.24 3.28
CA LEU A 14 -2.50 1.67 3.51
C LEU A 14 -3.60 2.74 3.44
N ASP A 15 -3.35 3.94 3.95
CA ASP A 15 -4.31 5.04 3.82
C ASP A 15 -4.46 5.52 2.38
N ARG A 16 -3.37 5.51 1.59
CA ARG A 16 -3.44 5.77 0.15
C ARG A 16 -4.29 4.71 -0.56
N LEU A 17 -4.14 3.44 -0.21
CA LEU A 17 -4.96 2.35 -0.76
C LEU A 17 -6.44 2.52 -0.45
N LYS A 18 -6.80 2.90 0.79
CA LYS A 18 -8.19 3.18 1.18
C LYS A 18 -8.81 4.29 0.31
N ARG A 19 -8.06 5.35 0.02
CA ARG A 19 -8.52 6.44 -0.86
C ARG A 19 -8.75 5.95 -2.29
N TYR A 20 -7.88 5.08 -2.80
CA TYR A 20 -8.07 4.47 -4.12
C TYR A 20 -9.34 3.59 -4.16
N ASP A 21 -9.59 2.75 -3.14
CA ASP A 21 -10.81 1.94 -3.07
C ASP A 21 -12.06 2.82 -3.03
N ALA A 22 -12.05 3.92 -2.27
CA ALA A 22 -13.16 4.87 -2.22
C ALA A 22 -13.44 5.52 -3.59
N ILE A 23 -12.39 5.90 -4.34
CA ILE A 23 -12.51 6.45 -5.70
C ILE A 23 -13.10 5.39 -6.65
N VAL A 24 -12.54 4.18 -6.65
CA VAL A 24 -13.00 3.06 -7.49
C VAL A 24 -14.46 2.71 -7.25
N ARG A 25 -14.94 2.77 -6.00
CA ARG A 25 -16.35 2.52 -5.66
C ARG A 25 -17.27 3.70 -5.98
N GLY A 26 -16.75 4.91 -5.96
CA GLY A 26 -17.52 6.15 -6.17
C GLY A 26 -17.77 6.47 -7.64
N ASP A 27 -16.87 6.05 -8.53
CA ASP A 27 -16.90 6.39 -9.94
C ASP A 27 -17.13 5.15 -10.83
N ASN A 28 -17.94 5.30 -11.88
CA ASN A 28 -18.11 4.29 -12.93
C ASN A 28 -16.97 4.40 -13.94
N PHE A 29 -15.78 3.94 -13.57
CA PHE A 29 -14.64 3.86 -14.49
C PHE A 29 -14.89 2.80 -15.57
N GLY A 30 -14.46 3.10 -16.80
CA GLY A 30 -14.36 2.08 -17.86
C GLY A 30 -13.27 1.05 -17.56
N ASP A 31 -13.31 -0.09 -18.27
CA ASP A 31 -12.45 -1.25 -18.00
C ASP A 31 -10.94 -0.96 -18.05
N GLU A 32 -10.51 -0.08 -18.96
CA GLU A 32 -9.10 0.31 -19.10
C GLU A 32 -8.60 1.09 -17.86
N ALA A 33 -9.36 2.11 -17.45
CA ALA A 33 -9.06 2.89 -16.24
C ALA A 33 -9.10 1.99 -14.99
N MET A 34 -10.03 1.02 -14.94
CA MET A 34 -10.10 0.06 -13.84
C MET A 34 -8.87 -0.85 -13.77
N SER A 35 -8.33 -1.27 -14.91
CA SER A 35 -7.11 -2.08 -15.00
C SER A 35 -5.88 -1.33 -14.46
N GLU A 36 -5.72 -0.05 -14.86
CA GLU A 36 -4.64 0.81 -14.38
C GLU A 36 -4.76 1.07 -12.87
N LEU A 37 -5.97 1.39 -12.39
CA LEU A 37 -6.24 1.60 -10.96
C LEU A 37 -5.91 0.33 -10.14
N LYS A 38 -6.27 -0.86 -10.65
CA LYS A 38 -5.93 -2.13 -10.02
C LYS A 38 -4.42 -2.38 -9.99
N SER A 39 -3.71 -2.06 -11.07
CA SER A 39 -2.24 -2.17 -11.12
C SER A 39 -1.59 -1.26 -10.07
N ASN A 40 -2.04 0.00 -9.97
CA ASN A 40 -1.56 0.95 -8.98
C ASN A 40 -1.85 0.50 -7.54
N ALA A 41 -3.06 0.00 -7.27
CA ALA A 41 -3.44 -0.53 -5.97
C ALA A 41 -2.56 -1.71 -5.55
N LYS A 42 -2.25 -2.62 -6.49
CA LYS A 42 -1.31 -3.73 -6.25
C LYS A 42 0.09 -3.23 -5.90
N GLY A 43 0.62 -2.27 -6.66
CA GLY A 43 1.95 -1.70 -6.37
C GLY A 43 2.05 -1.11 -4.97
N ILE A 44 1.00 -0.43 -4.48
CA ILE A 44 0.95 0.10 -3.11
C ILE A 44 0.97 -1.02 -2.07
N VAL A 45 0.21 -2.10 -2.30
CA VAL A 45 0.17 -3.25 -1.40
C VAL A 45 1.53 -3.96 -1.36
N ASP A 46 2.16 -4.13 -2.52
CA ASP A 46 3.48 -4.76 -2.62
C ASP A 46 4.54 -3.92 -1.89
N GLU A 47 4.53 -2.59 -2.05
CA GLU A 47 5.44 -1.70 -1.31
C GLU A 47 5.21 -1.78 0.22
N ALA A 48 3.95 -1.81 0.66
CA ALA A 48 3.62 -1.94 2.08
C ALA A 48 4.09 -3.29 2.65
N LYS A 49 3.98 -4.36 1.86
CA LYS A 49 4.46 -5.69 2.22
C LYS A 49 5.98 -5.71 2.37
N ASP A 50 6.72 -5.08 1.46
CA ASP A 50 8.19 -5.03 1.52
C ASP A 50 8.66 -4.30 2.79
N GLU A 51 8.03 -3.18 3.15
CA GLU A 51 8.33 -2.50 4.42
C GLU A 51 8.03 -3.37 5.65
N LEU A 52 6.94 -4.15 5.64
CA LEU A 52 6.63 -5.10 6.71
C LEU A 52 7.65 -6.24 6.80
N VAL A 53 8.18 -6.71 5.68
CA VAL A 53 9.26 -7.72 5.64
C VAL A 53 10.51 -7.18 6.32
N GLU A 54 10.88 -5.93 6.03
CA GLU A 54 12.03 -5.27 6.64
C GLU A 54 11.85 -5.05 8.15
N ILE A 55 10.66 -4.59 8.58
CA ILE A 55 10.31 -4.48 10.00
C ILE A 55 10.47 -5.83 10.68
N LYS A 56 9.90 -6.89 10.10
CA LYS A 56 9.99 -8.24 10.66
C LYS A 56 11.44 -8.70 10.79
N ALA A 57 12.25 -8.51 9.74
CA ALA A 57 13.66 -8.89 9.77
C ALA A 57 14.44 -8.14 10.85
N GLU A 58 14.15 -6.86 11.08
CA GLU A 58 14.77 -6.09 12.16
C GLU A 58 14.34 -6.62 13.54
N VAL A 59 13.04 -6.91 13.75
CA VAL A 59 12.52 -7.52 14.98
C VAL A 59 13.10 -8.90 15.26
N ASP A 60 13.25 -9.75 14.24
CA ASP A 60 13.80 -11.11 14.37
C ASP A 60 15.29 -11.08 14.81
N ASN A 61 15.98 -9.95 14.61
CA ASN A 61 17.38 -9.74 14.99
C ASN A 61 17.56 -8.99 16.33
N TRP A 62 16.47 -8.68 17.04
CA TRP A 62 16.50 -8.11 18.40
C TRP A 62 16.78 -9.17 19.45
#